data_AF-A0A7S2TT00-F1
#
_entry.id   AF-A0A7S2TT00-F1
#
_cell.length_a   1.000
_cell.length_b   1.000
_cell.length_c   1.000
_cell.angle_alpha   90.00
_cell.angle_beta   90.00
_cell.angle_gamma   90.00
#
_symmetry.space_group_name_H-M   'P 1'
#
loop_
_entity.id
_entity.type
_entity.pdbx_description
1 polymer ?
#
loop_
_entity_poly.entity_id
_entity_poly.type
_entity_poly.pdbx_seq_one_letter_code
_entity_poly.pdbx_strand_id
1 'polypeptide(L)'
;MHGIKKGAAQQVRKRLTEDDHKLGSTLYGELNTLLNSDEDIDEMGLLISPKPSFILENHKLGIAFRCIAPMYSYVFKLFTALVKIAKPSARILPKNCLALLETSRVVVLVNPDNHTAWSIRKRIILQQTGECCSSSSFSSSKSSSLPLAYELKLLAYELKLLAVIFTKHPKSGAAWAHRRWILRMMPPFKEPSSSISIYKDKRFQEELRLCEYNSAMNKNNYYSWTHRLWLLEKIRTKNHLIQELEWCRSWVSMHVSEHTGFHYHHQLINKLLALHGGQSRWIPHILRGQLTQAFSSSSSSSSSSS
;
A
#
# COMPACT_ATOMS: atom_id res chain seq x y z
N MET A 1 -8.71 34.89 37.14
CA MET A 1 -8.90 33.42 37.06
C MET A 1 -8.10 32.81 35.90
N HIS A 2 -6.75 32.79 35.98
CA HIS A 2 -5.90 32.33 34.87
C HIS A 2 -4.75 31.40 35.33
N GLY A 3 -4.99 30.59 36.38
CA GLY A 3 -3.92 29.88 37.10
C GLY A 3 -3.94 28.35 37.10
N ILE A 4 -4.85 27.65 36.41
CA ILE A 4 -5.03 26.20 36.65
C ILE A 4 -5.23 25.40 35.35
N LYS A 5 -4.35 25.50 34.35
CA LYS A 5 -4.34 24.52 33.21
C LYS A 5 -2.95 24.17 32.64
N LYS A 6 -1.83 24.66 33.19
CA LYS A 6 -0.48 24.33 32.70
C LYS A 6 0.28 23.27 33.53
N GLY A 7 -0.16 22.97 34.75
CA GLY A 7 0.52 22.00 35.64
C GLY A 7 0.33 20.54 35.24
N ALA A 8 -0.91 20.12 34.92
CA ALA A 8 -1.23 18.70 34.68
C ALA A 8 -0.58 18.15 33.39
N ALA A 9 -0.56 18.92 32.29
CA ALA A 9 0.04 18.49 31.03
C ALA A 9 1.58 18.42 31.08
N GLN A 10 2.21 19.19 31.98
CA GLN A 10 3.66 19.24 32.16
C GLN A 10 4.16 18.19 33.16
N GLN A 11 3.31 17.75 34.10
CA GLN A 11 3.55 16.59 34.96
C GLN A 11 3.42 15.25 34.21
N VAL A 12 2.51 15.14 33.24
CA VAL A 12 2.36 13.94 32.38
C VAL A 12 3.49 13.81 31.35
N ARG A 13 4.07 14.92 30.89
CA ARG A 13 5.20 14.90 29.92
C ARG A 13 6.57 14.60 30.52
N LYS A 14 6.74 14.67 31.85
CA LYS A 14 8.03 14.51 32.53
C LYS A 14 8.25 13.15 33.22
N ARG A 15 7.30 12.22 33.12
CA ARG A 15 7.42 10.84 33.59
C ARG A 15 7.07 9.88 32.46
N LEU A 16 8.03 9.61 31.58
CA LEU A 16 8.11 8.26 31.03
C LEU A 16 8.95 7.52 32.06
N THR A 17 8.25 6.82 32.95
CA THR A 17 8.85 6.06 34.05
C THR A 17 9.65 4.88 33.49
N GLU A 18 10.58 4.30 34.28
CA GLU A 18 11.21 3.03 33.91
C GLU A 18 10.15 1.95 33.59
N ASP A 19 9.00 2.02 34.25
CA ASP A 19 7.84 1.16 34.00
C ASP A 19 7.25 1.34 32.60
N ASP A 20 7.16 2.57 32.09
CA ASP A 20 6.68 2.83 30.71
C ASP A 20 7.64 2.29 29.67
N HIS A 21 8.95 2.38 29.94
CA HIS A 21 9.98 1.79 29.08
C HIS A 21 9.89 0.27 29.09
N LYS A 22 9.77 -0.34 30.27
CA LYS A 22 9.61 -1.79 30.43
C LYS A 22 8.34 -2.29 29.74
N LEU A 23 7.21 -1.61 29.93
CA LEU A 23 5.94 -1.92 29.27
C LEU A 23 6.06 -1.83 27.75
N GLY A 24 6.61 -0.74 27.22
CA GLY A 24 6.81 -0.58 25.78
C GLY A 24 7.72 -1.65 25.18
N SER A 25 8.79 -2.05 25.89
CA SER A 25 9.68 -3.13 25.49
C SER A 25 8.98 -4.49 25.47
N THR A 26 8.20 -4.80 26.51
CA THR A 26 7.43 -6.05 26.59
C THR A 26 6.40 -6.15 25.45
N LEU A 27 5.62 -5.08 25.24
CA LEU A 27 4.63 -5.03 24.16
C LEU A 27 5.25 -5.16 22.77
N TYR A 28 6.40 -4.52 22.55
CA TYR A 28 7.15 -4.68 21.30
C TYR A 28 7.61 -6.13 21.08
N GLY A 29 8.15 -6.77 22.12
CA GLY A 29 8.56 -8.17 22.08
C GLY A 29 7.39 -9.10 21.72
N GLU A 30 6.28 -8.99 22.47
CA GLU A 30 5.06 -9.77 22.23
C GLU A 30 4.53 -9.61 20.79
N LEU A 31 4.42 -8.36 20.30
CA LEU A 31 3.94 -8.10 18.95
C LEU A 31 4.87 -8.70 17.89
N ASN A 32 6.18 -8.56 18.05
CA ASN A 32 7.12 -9.15 17.10
C ASN A 32 7.06 -10.67 17.08
N THR A 33 6.89 -11.32 18.24
CA THR A 33 6.68 -12.76 18.30
C THR A 33 5.46 -13.18 17.49
N LEU A 34 4.33 -12.48 17.63
CA LEU A 34 3.12 -12.75 16.85
C LEU A 34 3.31 -12.52 15.35
N LEU A 35 3.91 -11.38 14.98
CA LEU A 35 4.20 -11.04 13.58
C LEU A 35 5.21 -11.99 12.91
N ASN A 36 6.02 -12.69 13.70
CA ASN A 36 6.97 -13.68 13.20
C ASN A 36 6.38 -15.11 13.21
N SER A 37 5.36 -15.37 14.03
CA SER A 37 4.69 -16.67 14.08
C SER A 37 3.69 -16.90 12.95
N ASP A 38 3.18 -15.82 12.32
CA ASP A 38 2.20 -15.88 11.24
C ASP A 38 2.63 -14.96 10.09
N GLU A 39 3.09 -15.56 8.98
CA GLU A 39 3.51 -14.85 7.77
C GLU A 39 2.35 -14.46 6.84
N ASP A 40 1.13 -14.90 7.16
CA ASP A 40 -0.06 -14.77 6.32
C ASP A 40 -1.08 -13.79 6.91
N ILE A 41 -0.71 -13.03 7.95
CA ILE A 41 -1.52 -11.94 8.50
C ILE A 41 -2.01 -11.04 7.34
N ASP A 42 -3.33 -10.94 7.22
CA ASP A 42 -4.00 -10.26 6.12
C ASP A 42 -4.68 -8.95 6.55
N GLU A 43 -4.92 -8.79 7.85
CA GLU A 43 -5.67 -7.68 8.41
C GLU A 43 -5.17 -7.29 9.80
N MET A 44 -5.12 -5.99 10.06
CA MET A 44 -4.94 -5.46 11.40
C MET A 44 -6.11 -4.58 11.86
N GLY A 45 -6.44 -4.68 13.15
CA GLY A 45 -7.51 -3.93 13.81
C GLY A 45 -7.08 -3.34 15.15
N LEU A 46 -7.77 -2.27 15.57
CA LEU A 46 -7.59 -1.69 16.90
C LEU A 46 -8.76 -2.13 17.79
N LEU A 47 -8.44 -2.68 18.95
CA LEU A 47 -9.40 -3.20 19.91
C LEU A 47 -9.55 -2.26 21.10
N ILE A 48 -10.78 -2.03 21.54
CA ILE A 48 -11.07 -1.43 22.85
C ILE A 48 -11.17 -2.60 23.83
N SER A 49 -10.04 -3.04 24.35
CA SER A 49 -9.98 -4.17 25.30
C SER A 49 -9.01 -3.89 26.45
N PRO A 50 -9.40 -4.18 27.71
CA PRO A 50 -8.47 -4.12 28.83
C PRO A 50 -7.42 -5.24 28.75
N LYS A 51 -7.78 -6.46 28.32
CA LYS A 51 -6.89 -7.61 28.07
C LYS A 51 -7.55 -8.58 27.08
N PRO A 52 -6.79 -9.36 26.29
CA PRO A 52 -5.32 -9.35 26.16
C PRO A 52 -4.77 -8.12 25.40
N SER A 53 -3.44 -7.94 25.36
CA SER A 53 -2.79 -6.83 24.65
C SER A 53 -2.88 -6.97 23.13
N PHE A 54 -2.82 -8.21 22.65
CA PHE A 54 -2.89 -8.58 21.24
C PHE A 54 -3.78 -9.82 21.11
N ILE A 55 -4.48 -9.93 19.99
CA ILE A 55 -5.25 -11.11 19.59
C ILE A 55 -4.81 -11.45 18.16
N LEU A 56 -4.48 -12.71 17.90
CA LEU A 56 -4.17 -13.20 16.57
C LEU A 56 -5.02 -14.44 16.33
N GLU A 57 -6.04 -14.30 15.48
CA GLU A 57 -6.95 -15.38 15.13
C GLU A 57 -7.27 -15.32 13.64
N ASN A 58 -7.18 -16.47 12.94
CA ASN A 58 -7.46 -16.58 11.51
C ASN A 58 -6.73 -15.52 10.66
N HIS A 59 -5.43 -15.32 10.91
CA HIS A 59 -4.60 -14.31 10.25
C HIS A 59 -5.00 -12.84 10.48
N LYS A 60 -5.89 -12.58 11.46
CA LYS A 60 -6.32 -11.23 11.84
C LYS A 60 -5.67 -10.79 13.13
N LEU A 61 -4.91 -9.70 13.06
CA LEU A 61 -4.19 -9.13 14.19
C LEU A 61 -4.99 -8.00 14.84
N GLY A 62 -5.54 -8.25 16.01
CA GLY A 62 -6.11 -7.24 16.89
C GLY A 62 -5.06 -6.66 17.85
N ILE A 63 -4.92 -5.33 17.88
CA ILE A 63 -4.03 -4.62 18.81
C ILE A 63 -4.88 -3.80 19.77
N ALA A 64 -4.75 -4.03 21.07
CA ALA A 64 -5.45 -3.22 22.06
C ALA A 64 -4.97 -1.75 21.98
N PHE A 65 -5.91 -0.81 21.90
CA PHE A 65 -5.61 0.62 21.70
C PHE A 65 -4.67 1.18 22.78
N ARG A 66 -4.82 0.71 24.03
CA ARG A 66 -3.97 1.08 25.17
C ARG A 66 -2.49 0.73 24.96
N CYS A 67 -2.17 -0.23 24.11
CA CYS A 67 -0.80 -0.68 23.85
C CYS A 67 -0.07 0.26 22.88
N ILE A 68 -0.80 1.01 22.04
CA ILE A 68 -0.21 1.78 20.93
C ILE A 68 0.77 2.83 21.42
N ALA A 69 0.37 3.70 22.34
CA ALA A 69 1.21 4.80 22.82
C ALA A 69 2.52 4.32 23.53
N PRO A 70 2.48 3.44 24.54
CA PRO A 70 3.70 2.98 25.21
C PRO A 70 4.61 2.18 24.26
N MET A 71 4.04 1.29 23.45
CA MET A 71 4.80 0.51 22.47
C MET A 71 5.46 1.42 21.42
N TYR A 72 4.69 2.31 20.79
CA TYR A 72 5.21 3.19 19.75
C TYR A 72 6.29 4.15 20.29
N SER A 73 6.13 4.68 21.50
CA SER A 73 7.14 5.53 22.15
C SER A 73 8.47 4.80 22.34
N TYR A 74 8.44 3.56 22.81
CA TYR A 74 9.63 2.72 22.96
C TYR A 74 10.26 2.39 21.59
N VAL A 75 9.47 1.84 20.67
CA VAL A 75 9.96 1.40 19.36
C VAL A 75 10.52 2.55 18.54
N PHE A 76 9.88 3.72 18.56
CA PHE A 76 10.36 4.87 17.81
C PHE A 76 11.71 5.39 18.31
N LYS A 77 11.96 5.35 19.64
CA LYS A 77 13.28 5.66 20.22
C LYS A 77 14.33 4.65 19.78
N LEU A 78 14.02 3.36 19.87
CA LEU A 78 14.91 2.27 19.45
C LEU A 78 15.24 2.38 17.95
N PHE A 79 14.22 2.52 17.10
CA PHE A 79 14.36 2.75 15.66
C PHE A 79 15.26 3.95 15.37
N THR A 80 15.01 5.10 16.03
CA THR A 80 15.82 6.31 15.83
C THR A 80 17.29 6.11 16.21
N ALA A 81 17.56 5.38 17.30
CA ALA A 81 18.92 5.04 17.69
C ALA A 81 19.62 4.15 16.64
N LEU A 82 18.92 3.12 16.15
CA LEU A 82 19.43 2.25 15.09
C LEU A 82 19.67 3.00 13.77
N VAL A 83 18.79 3.93 13.39
CA VAL A 83 18.96 4.78 12.21
C VAL A 83 20.19 5.68 12.32
N LYS A 84 20.46 6.24 13.50
CA LYS A 84 21.68 7.03 13.74
C LYS A 84 22.95 6.21 13.54
N ILE A 85 22.92 4.94 13.95
CA ILE A 85 24.03 3.99 13.72
C ILE A 85 24.14 3.67 12.22
N ALA A 86 23.01 3.50 11.53
CA ALA A 86 22.92 3.23 10.09
C ALA A 86 23.11 4.49 9.24
N LYS A 87 24.31 5.10 9.32
CA LYS A 87 24.73 6.32 8.59
C LYS A 87 24.21 6.31 7.13
N PRO A 88 23.67 7.42 6.59
CA PRO A 88 23.00 7.44 5.28
C PRO A 88 23.80 6.85 4.12
N SER A 89 25.09 7.20 4.04
CA SER A 89 25.98 6.77 2.96
C SER A 89 26.73 5.47 3.24
N ALA A 90 26.50 4.84 4.40
CA ALA A 90 27.16 3.58 4.75
C ALA A 90 26.27 2.38 4.42
N ARG A 91 26.94 1.26 4.12
CA ARG A 91 26.30 -0.05 4.07
C ARG A 91 25.71 -0.37 5.44
N ILE A 92 24.47 -0.87 5.47
CA ILE A 92 23.87 -1.31 6.73
C ILE A 92 24.47 -2.69 7.04
N LEU A 93 25.08 -2.83 8.21
CA LEU A 93 25.69 -4.09 8.60
C LEU A 93 24.60 -5.16 8.75
N PRO A 94 24.83 -6.42 8.30
CA PRO A 94 23.82 -7.49 8.37
C PRO A 94 23.20 -7.67 9.76
N LYS A 95 24.01 -7.54 10.82
CA LYS A 95 23.56 -7.61 12.22
C LYS A 95 22.50 -6.56 12.60
N ASN A 96 22.47 -5.42 11.90
CA ASN A 96 21.51 -4.35 12.15
C ASN A 96 20.29 -4.42 11.23
N CYS A 97 20.35 -5.15 10.12
CA CYS A 97 19.26 -5.23 9.15
C CYS A 97 17.99 -5.79 9.77
N LEU A 98 18.09 -6.90 10.51
CA LEU A 98 16.92 -7.52 11.15
C LEU A 98 16.25 -6.57 12.14
N ALA A 99 17.02 -6.00 13.07
CA ALA A 99 16.50 -5.05 14.06
C ALA A 99 15.87 -3.80 13.40
N LEU A 100 16.45 -3.29 12.32
CA LEU A 100 15.87 -2.17 11.57
C LEU A 100 14.58 -2.57 10.84
N LEU A 101 14.49 -3.77 10.28
CA LEU A 101 13.28 -4.28 9.63
C LEU A 101 12.15 -4.51 10.64
N GLU A 102 12.44 -5.08 11.81
CA GLU A 102 11.46 -5.34 12.86
C GLU A 102 10.95 -4.05 13.49
N THR A 103 11.86 -3.15 13.88
CA THR A 103 11.47 -1.86 14.46
C THR A 103 10.74 -0.99 13.44
N SER A 104 11.21 -0.93 12.19
CA SER A 104 10.50 -0.18 11.14
C SER A 104 9.14 -0.79 10.79
N ARG A 105 8.98 -2.13 10.84
CA ARG A 105 7.70 -2.82 10.63
C ARG A 105 6.66 -2.31 11.62
N VAL A 106 6.98 -2.30 12.92
CA VAL A 106 6.07 -1.80 13.95
C VAL A 106 5.82 -0.29 13.79
N VAL A 107 6.84 0.50 13.44
CA VAL A 107 6.67 1.94 13.17
C VAL A 107 5.67 2.19 12.04
N VAL A 108 5.76 1.47 10.91
CA VAL A 108 4.86 1.69 9.76
C VAL A 108 3.47 1.08 9.94
N LEU A 109 3.33 0.02 10.76
CA LEU A 109 2.02 -0.51 11.15
C LEU A 109 1.20 0.52 11.94
N VAL A 110 1.86 1.34 12.77
CA VAL A 110 1.19 2.38 13.57
C VAL A 110 1.14 3.73 12.85
N ASN A 111 2.22 4.10 12.15
CA ASN A 111 2.35 5.36 11.44
C ASN A 111 2.97 5.13 10.05
N PRO A 112 2.15 4.78 9.05
CA PRO A 112 2.63 4.49 7.70
C PRO A 112 3.08 5.73 6.93
N ASP A 113 2.90 6.96 7.44
CA ASP A 113 3.47 8.16 6.84
C ASP A 113 4.88 8.49 7.36
N ASN A 114 5.51 7.55 8.08
CA ASN A 114 6.91 7.65 8.46
C ASN A 114 7.87 7.40 7.28
N HIS A 115 8.24 8.46 6.58
CA HIS A 115 9.16 8.40 5.43
C HIS A 115 10.55 7.85 5.77
N THR A 116 11.05 8.07 6.99
CA THR A 116 12.36 7.55 7.43
C THR A 116 12.33 6.03 7.53
N ALA A 117 11.26 5.47 8.09
CA ALA A 117 11.06 4.02 8.16
C ALA A 117 11.04 3.40 6.76
N TRP A 118 10.25 3.95 5.84
CA TRP A 118 10.25 3.47 4.45
C TRP A 118 11.61 3.60 3.77
N SER A 119 12.32 4.71 3.97
CA SER A 119 13.65 4.93 3.37
C SER A 119 14.68 3.91 3.87
N ILE A 120 14.63 3.54 5.15
CA ILE A 120 15.48 2.48 5.70
C ILE A 120 15.14 1.12 5.08
N ARG A 121 13.84 0.78 4.99
CA ARG A 121 13.40 -0.48 4.34
C ARG A 121 13.89 -0.54 2.90
N LYS A 122 13.72 0.53 2.12
CA LYS A 122 14.25 0.65 0.74
C LYS A 122 15.76 0.42 0.69
N ARG A 123 16.53 1.05 1.58
CA ARG A 123 17.99 0.87 1.66
C ARG A 123 18.37 -0.59 1.91
N ILE A 124 17.68 -1.28 2.81
CA ILE A 124 17.94 -2.70 3.12
C ILE A 124 17.61 -3.57 1.90
N ILE A 125 16.46 -3.35 1.27
CA ILE A 125 16.04 -4.08 0.06
C ILE A 125 17.05 -3.89 -1.06
N LEU A 126 17.42 -2.65 -1.39
CA LEU A 126 18.40 -2.35 -2.45
C LEU A 126 19.78 -2.98 -2.17
N GLN A 127 20.21 -3.00 -0.90
CA GLN A 127 21.45 -3.67 -0.50
C GLN A 127 21.39 -5.19 -0.66
N GLN A 128 20.21 -5.79 -0.50
CA GLN A 128 20.01 -7.23 -0.66
C GLN A 128 19.84 -7.61 -2.14
N THR A 129 19.12 -6.83 -2.94
CA THR A 129 18.89 -7.10 -4.37
C THR A 129 20.08 -6.73 -5.26
N GLY A 130 21.09 -6.05 -4.72
CA GLY A 130 22.29 -5.64 -5.47
C GLY A 130 22.08 -4.40 -6.35
N GLU A 131 20.92 -3.74 -6.27
CA GLU A 131 20.63 -2.46 -6.93
C GLU A 131 21.21 -1.30 -6.10
N CYS A 132 22.54 -1.19 -6.01
CA CYS A 132 23.17 0.03 -5.50
C CYS A 132 23.01 1.16 -6.53
N CYS A 133 22.53 2.32 -6.09
CA CYS A 133 22.52 3.56 -6.87
C CYS A 133 23.91 3.83 -7.45
N SER A 134 24.11 3.46 -8.72
CA SER A 134 25.36 3.68 -9.43
C SER A 134 25.33 5.09 -9.99
N SER A 135 25.82 6.04 -9.21
CA SER A 135 26.32 7.32 -9.72
C SER A 135 27.80 7.42 -9.40
N SER A 136 28.59 6.47 -9.93
CA SER A 136 29.96 6.65 -10.43
C SER A 136 30.60 5.30 -10.79
N SER A 137 31.14 5.27 -12.01
CA SER A 137 32.28 4.45 -12.46
C SER A 137 32.08 2.95 -12.70
N PHE A 138 31.92 2.65 -13.99
CA PHE A 138 32.39 1.48 -14.75
C PHE A 138 33.18 0.42 -13.96
N SER A 139 32.48 -0.68 -13.63
CA SER A 139 33.09 -1.97 -13.31
C SER A 139 32.14 -3.07 -13.77
N SER A 140 32.54 -3.72 -14.86
CA SER A 140 31.81 -4.80 -15.53
C SER A 140 31.97 -6.10 -14.75
N SER A 141 31.16 -6.31 -13.72
CA SER A 141 30.95 -7.60 -13.05
C SER A 141 29.65 -7.55 -12.23
N LYS A 142 28.49 -7.38 -12.89
CA LYS A 142 27.18 -7.49 -12.24
C LYS A 142 26.84 -8.96 -12.01
N SER A 143 27.35 -9.55 -10.94
CA SER A 143 26.75 -10.75 -10.36
C SER A 143 25.69 -10.30 -9.37
N SER A 144 24.41 -10.41 -9.74
CA SER A 144 23.32 -10.36 -8.76
C SER A 144 23.55 -11.47 -7.75
N SER A 145 23.95 -11.14 -6.52
CA SER A 145 24.42 -12.12 -5.54
C SER A 145 23.34 -13.04 -4.98
N LEU A 146 22.07 -12.83 -5.33
CA LEU A 146 20.95 -13.64 -4.85
C LEU A 146 20.15 -14.22 -6.03
N PRO A 147 19.64 -15.46 -5.91
CA PRO A 147 18.71 -16.01 -6.88
C PRO A 147 17.48 -15.12 -7.02
N LEU A 148 17.01 -14.90 -8.26
CA LEU A 148 15.81 -14.10 -8.58
C LEU A 148 14.59 -14.47 -7.70
N ALA A 149 14.43 -15.75 -7.37
CA ALA A 149 13.36 -16.24 -6.49
C ALA A 149 13.40 -15.60 -5.10
N TYR A 150 14.59 -15.37 -4.53
CA TYR A 150 14.74 -14.74 -3.22
C TYR A 150 14.42 -13.25 -3.26
N GLU A 151 14.88 -12.53 -4.30
CA GLU A 151 14.52 -11.12 -4.53
C GLU A 151 13.01 -10.95 -4.61
N LEU A 152 12.33 -11.78 -5.42
CA LEU A 152 10.88 -11.73 -5.54
C LEU A 152 10.17 -12.08 -4.23
N LYS A 153 10.71 -13.02 -3.44
CA LYS A 153 10.18 -13.37 -2.12
C LYS A 153 10.28 -12.18 -1.15
N LEU A 154 11.41 -11.49 -1.12
CA LEU A 154 11.61 -10.29 -0.29
C LEU A 154 10.61 -9.18 -0.65
N LEU A 155 10.45 -8.89 -1.94
CA LEU A 155 9.50 -7.88 -2.43
C LEU A 155 8.05 -8.29 -2.15
N ALA A 156 7.72 -9.59 -2.22
CA ALA A 156 6.40 -10.10 -1.87
C ALA A 156 6.08 -9.90 -0.38
N TYR A 157 7.03 -10.11 0.53
CA TYR A 157 6.83 -9.81 1.96
C TYR A 157 6.57 -8.32 2.23
N GLU A 158 7.23 -7.42 1.50
CA GLU A 158 6.92 -5.98 1.58
C GLU A 158 5.50 -5.66 1.10
N LEU A 159 5.03 -6.30 0.02
CA LEU A 159 3.66 -6.13 -0.46
C LEU A 159 2.62 -6.68 0.52
N LYS A 160 2.92 -7.79 1.22
CA LYS A 160 2.08 -8.32 2.30
C LYS A 160 1.98 -7.33 3.47
N LEU A 161 3.11 -6.77 3.92
CA LEU A 161 3.10 -5.72 4.95
C LEU A 161 2.22 -4.52 4.55
N LEU A 162 2.34 -4.06 3.30
CA LEU A 162 1.52 -2.97 2.77
C LEU A 162 0.03 -3.33 2.70
N ALA A 163 -0.31 -4.59 2.39
CA ALA A 163 -1.70 -5.06 2.39
C ALA A 163 -2.33 -4.94 3.79
N VAL A 164 -1.62 -5.40 4.82
CA VAL A 164 -2.05 -5.25 6.23
C VAL A 164 -2.18 -3.77 6.60
N ILE A 165 -1.21 -2.93 6.24
CA ILE A 165 -1.27 -1.49 6.52
C ILE A 165 -2.51 -0.85 5.89
N PHE A 166 -2.89 -1.23 4.67
CA PHE A 166 -4.06 -0.66 4.00
C PHE A 166 -5.40 -1.05 4.62
N THR A 167 -5.48 -2.13 5.42
CA THR A 167 -6.72 -2.44 6.14
C THR A 167 -7.05 -1.38 7.19
N LYS A 168 -6.03 -0.68 7.71
CA LYS A 168 -6.21 0.38 8.71
C LYS A 168 -5.89 1.79 8.22
N HIS A 169 -4.96 1.92 7.28
CA HIS A 169 -4.45 3.20 6.77
C HIS A 169 -4.55 3.31 5.24
N PRO A 170 -5.76 3.17 4.66
CA PRO A 170 -6.00 3.11 3.21
C PRO A 170 -5.66 4.43 2.48
N LYS A 171 -5.51 5.53 3.22
CA LYS A 171 -5.19 6.87 2.70
C LYS A 171 -3.75 7.32 3.01
N SER A 172 -2.84 6.42 3.40
CA SER A 172 -1.43 6.79 3.60
C SER A 172 -0.71 6.99 2.26
N GLY A 173 -0.34 8.24 1.99
CA GLY A 173 0.38 8.59 0.76
C GLY A 173 1.76 7.94 0.67
N ALA A 174 2.47 7.84 1.80
CA ALA A 174 3.80 7.22 1.82
C ALA A 174 3.74 5.71 1.58
N ALA A 175 2.73 5.01 2.13
CA ALA A 175 2.52 3.59 1.87
C ALA A 175 2.22 3.30 0.38
N TRP A 176 1.33 4.07 -0.25
CA TRP A 176 1.07 3.97 -1.69
C TRP A 176 2.31 4.27 -2.54
N ALA A 177 3.11 5.26 -2.14
CA ALA A 177 4.37 5.56 -2.82
C ALA A 177 5.40 4.41 -2.68
N HIS A 178 5.51 3.80 -1.50
CA HIS A 178 6.36 2.63 -1.27
C HIS A 178 5.88 1.43 -2.07
N ARG A 179 4.57 1.16 -2.13
CA ARG A 179 3.99 0.10 -2.97
C ARG A 179 4.38 0.24 -4.44
N ARG A 180 4.22 1.44 -5.03
CA ARG A 180 4.64 1.70 -6.41
C ARG A 180 6.15 1.55 -6.61
N TRP A 181 6.96 1.82 -5.59
CA TRP A 181 8.40 1.60 -5.65
C TRP A 181 8.72 0.10 -5.71
N ILE A 182 8.10 -0.71 -4.85
CA ILE A 182 8.22 -2.18 -4.88
C ILE A 182 7.78 -2.76 -6.22
N LEU A 183 6.58 -2.39 -6.68
CA LEU A 183 6.03 -2.95 -7.92
C LEU A 183 6.95 -2.69 -9.11
N ARG A 184 7.54 -1.50 -9.24
CA ARG A 184 8.50 -1.18 -10.32
C ARG A 184 9.72 -2.12 -10.39
N MET A 185 10.04 -2.81 -9.30
CA MET A 185 11.14 -3.79 -9.26
C MET A 185 10.67 -5.23 -9.52
N MET A 186 9.36 -5.47 -9.64
CA MET A 186 8.79 -6.80 -9.87
C MET A 186 8.24 -6.93 -11.30
N PRO A 187 8.35 -8.10 -11.95
CA PRO A 187 7.50 -8.43 -13.09
C PRO A 187 6.02 -8.29 -12.70
N PRO A 188 5.11 -7.90 -13.60
CA PRO A 188 5.35 -7.48 -14.99
C PRO A 188 5.71 -5.97 -15.12
N PHE A 189 5.94 -5.25 -14.01
CA PHE A 189 6.14 -3.80 -14.02
C PHE A 189 7.60 -3.39 -14.26
N LYS A 190 8.58 -4.22 -13.85
CA LYS A 190 10.02 -4.02 -14.12
C LYS A 190 10.32 -4.21 -15.60
N GLU A 191 9.85 -5.32 -16.15
CA GLU A 191 9.96 -5.68 -17.56
C GLU A 191 8.58 -6.12 -18.07
N PRO A 192 7.94 -5.34 -18.96
CA PRO A 192 6.70 -5.77 -19.60
C PRO A 192 6.96 -7.06 -20.39
N SER A 193 6.30 -8.17 -20.02
CA SER A 193 6.39 -9.41 -20.79
C SER A 193 5.98 -9.14 -22.24
N SER A 194 6.81 -9.58 -23.20
CA SER A 194 6.57 -9.39 -24.62
C SER A 194 5.43 -10.25 -25.17
N SER A 195 5.04 -11.31 -24.47
CA SER A 195 4.11 -12.33 -24.97
C SER A 195 2.69 -12.18 -24.43
N ILE A 196 2.51 -11.65 -23.21
CA ILE A 196 1.22 -11.53 -22.54
C ILE A 196 1.02 -10.07 -22.10
N SER A 197 -0.15 -9.51 -22.44
CA SER A 197 -0.50 -8.16 -21.98
C SER A 197 -0.46 -8.08 -20.46
N ILE A 198 0.18 -7.04 -19.93
CA ILE A 198 0.24 -6.77 -18.49
C ILE A 198 -1.14 -6.79 -17.83
N TYR A 199 -2.20 -6.42 -18.57
CA TYR A 199 -3.56 -6.43 -18.06
C TYR A 199 -4.02 -7.84 -17.63
N LYS A 200 -3.51 -8.91 -18.24
CA LYS A 200 -3.84 -10.30 -17.87
C LYS A 200 -2.95 -10.86 -16.77
N ASP A 201 -1.90 -10.15 -16.36
CA ASP A 201 -1.00 -10.61 -15.31
C ASP A 201 -1.71 -10.64 -13.95
N LYS A 202 -1.45 -11.71 -13.17
CA LYS A 202 -2.08 -11.94 -11.87
C LYS A 202 -1.84 -10.77 -10.90
N ARG A 203 -0.60 -10.26 -10.82
CA ARG A 203 -0.23 -9.17 -9.92
C ARG A 203 -0.84 -7.85 -10.36
N PHE A 204 -0.89 -7.59 -11.67
CA PHE A 204 -1.60 -6.41 -12.18
C PHE A 204 -3.09 -6.44 -11.81
N GLN A 205 -3.74 -7.60 -11.93
CA GLN A 205 -5.13 -7.79 -11.53
C GLN A 205 -5.33 -7.67 -10.01
N GLU A 206 -4.39 -8.16 -9.20
CA GLU A 206 -4.39 -7.93 -7.74
C GLU A 206 -4.33 -6.44 -7.40
N GLU A 207 -3.53 -5.63 -8.11
CA GLU A 207 -3.49 -4.19 -7.91
C GLU A 207 -4.81 -3.49 -8.27
N LEU A 208 -5.48 -3.91 -9.36
CA LEU A 208 -6.81 -3.39 -9.71
C LEU A 208 -7.84 -3.71 -8.62
N ARG A 209 -7.84 -4.95 -8.10
CA ARG A 209 -8.74 -5.35 -7.00
C ARG A 209 -8.45 -4.59 -5.71
N LEU A 210 -7.18 -4.36 -5.40
CA LEU A 210 -6.78 -3.56 -4.24
C LEU A 210 -7.32 -2.13 -4.34
N CYS A 211 -7.20 -1.51 -5.51
CA CYS A 211 -7.75 -0.17 -5.77
C CYS A 211 -9.27 -0.16 -5.61
N GLU A 212 -9.96 -1.14 -6.19
CA GLU A 212 -11.41 -1.28 -6.08
C GLU A 212 -11.87 -1.41 -4.62
N TYR A 213 -11.28 -2.33 -3.86
CA TYR A 213 -11.56 -2.52 -2.45
C TYR A 213 -11.33 -1.24 -1.64
N ASN A 214 -10.17 -0.59 -1.80
CA ASN A 214 -9.83 0.62 -1.05
C ASN A 214 -10.72 1.81 -1.39
N SER A 215 -11.16 1.94 -2.65
CA SER A 215 -12.06 3.00 -3.09
C SER A 215 -13.50 2.75 -2.64
N ALA A 216 -13.95 1.48 -2.59
CA ALA A 216 -15.27 1.12 -2.07
C ALA A 216 -15.37 1.33 -0.55
N MET A 217 -14.33 0.95 0.20
CA MET A 217 -14.32 1.09 1.66
C MET A 217 -14.06 2.53 2.13
N ASN A 218 -13.50 3.39 1.27
CA ASN A 218 -13.12 4.75 1.65
C ASN A 218 -13.51 5.75 0.56
N LYS A 219 -14.62 6.45 0.79
CA LYS A 219 -15.09 7.51 -0.11
C LYS A 219 -14.00 8.53 -0.44
N ASN A 220 -13.92 8.89 -1.71
CA ASN A 220 -12.95 9.80 -2.32
C ASN A 220 -11.51 9.47 -1.93
N ASN A 221 -11.12 8.18 -2.02
CA ASN A 221 -9.74 7.76 -1.77
C ASN A 221 -8.84 8.13 -2.95
N TYR A 222 -8.39 9.39 -2.96
CA TYR A 222 -7.53 9.95 -3.99
C TYR A 222 -6.26 9.12 -4.24
N TYR A 223 -5.68 8.53 -3.20
CA TYR A 223 -4.46 7.72 -3.33
C TYR A 223 -4.68 6.41 -4.07
N SER A 224 -5.80 5.73 -3.79
CA SER A 224 -6.22 4.53 -4.51
C SER A 224 -6.45 4.83 -5.99
N TRP A 225 -7.20 5.90 -6.30
CA TRP A 225 -7.47 6.31 -7.69
C TRP A 225 -6.21 6.75 -8.43
N THR A 226 -5.30 7.46 -7.76
CA THR A 226 -4.03 7.87 -8.36
C THR A 226 -3.11 6.66 -8.61
N HIS A 227 -3.16 5.64 -7.75
CA HIS A 227 -2.50 4.35 -8.02
C HIS A 227 -3.13 3.66 -9.23
N ARG A 228 -4.46 3.65 -9.34
CA ARG A 228 -5.16 3.09 -10.51
C ARG A 228 -4.85 3.85 -11.81
N LEU A 229 -4.67 5.17 -11.76
CA LEU A 229 -4.15 5.97 -12.88
C LEU A 229 -2.73 5.55 -13.28
N TRP A 230 -1.85 5.30 -12.31
CA TRP A 230 -0.52 4.78 -12.60
C TRP A 230 -0.55 3.39 -13.26
N LEU A 231 -1.48 2.51 -12.87
CA LEU A 231 -1.72 1.23 -13.55
C LEU A 231 -2.22 1.43 -14.98
N LEU A 232 -3.14 2.37 -15.18
CA LEU A 232 -3.68 2.74 -16.49
C LEU A 232 -2.58 3.15 -17.49
N GLU A 233 -1.49 3.78 -17.04
CA GLU A 233 -0.33 4.07 -17.89
C GLU A 233 0.27 2.82 -18.54
N LYS A 234 0.17 1.66 -17.86
CA LYS A 234 0.79 0.40 -18.29
C LYS A 234 -0.08 -0.36 -19.30
N ILE A 235 -1.38 -0.05 -19.37
CA ILE A 235 -2.27 -0.61 -20.39
C ILE A 235 -1.96 0.05 -21.74
N ARG A 236 -1.58 -0.77 -22.73
CA ARG A 236 -1.20 -0.30 -24.09
C ARG A 236 -2.19 -0.70 -25.18
N THR A 237 -3.03 -1.70 -24.92
CA THR A 237 -3.94 -2.26 -25.91
C THR A 237 -5.32 -1.62 -25.80
N LYS A 238 -5.92 -1.24 -26.93
CA LYS A 238 -7.29 -0.72 -27.02
C LYS A 238 -8.31 -1.62 -26.30
N ASN A 239 -8.28 -2.93 -26.54
CA ASN A 239 -9.28 -3.84 -25.98
C ASN A 239 -9.30 -3.83 -24.45
N HIS A 240 -8.14 -3.87 -23.80
CA HIS A 240 -8.07 -3.80 -22.33
C HIS A 240 -8.44 -2.41 -21.78
N LEU A 241 -8.23 -1.33 -22.53
CA LEU A 241 -8.74 0.00 -22.12
C LEU A 241 -10.26 0.09 -22.21
N ILE A 242 -10.88 -0.57 -23.20
CA ILE A 242 -12.34 -0.67 -23.31
C ILE A 242 -12.90 -1.48 -22.13
N GLN A 243 -12.27 -2.62 -21.80
CA GLN A 243 -12.66 -3.43 -20.62
C GLN A 243 -12.57 -2.61 -19.32
N GLU A 244 -11.49 -1.86 -19.13
CA GLU A 244 -11.33 -0.99 -17.95
C GLU A 244 -12.36 0.15 -17.92
N LEU A 245 -12.69 0.72 -19.08
CA LEU A 245 -13.74 1.74 -19.20
C LEU A 245 -15.12 1.18 -18.84
N GLU A 246 -15.47 -0.01 -19.32
CA GLU A 246 -16.73 -0.69 -18.99
C GLU A 246 -16.85 -0.96 -17.49
N TRP A 247 -15.79 -1.50 -16.87
CA TRP A 247 -15.73 -1.66 -15.41
C TRP A 247 -15.92 -0.32 -14.70
N CYS A 248 -15.18 0.72 -15.12
CA CYS A 248 -15.23 2.03 -14.47
C CYS A 248 -16.61 2.68 -14.58
N ARG A 249 -17.27 2.57 -15.75
CA ARG A 249 -18.64 3.04 -15.97
C ARG A 249 -19.62 2.38 -15.02
N SER A 250 -19.55 1.05 -14.89
CA SER A 250 -20.37 0.31 -13.94
C SER A 250 -20.11 0.79 -12.51
N TRP A 251 -18.84 0.91 -12.12
CA TRP A 251 -18.46 1.33 -10.77
C TRP A 251 -18.98 2.73 -10.43
N VAL A 252 -18.73 3.74 -11.28
CA VAL A 252 -19.15 5.13 -10.98
C VAL A 252 -20.67 5.31 -11.01
N SER A 253 -21.40 4.46 -11.74
CA SER A 253 -22.88 4.48 -11.73
C SER A 253 -23.47 4.12 -10.36
N MET A 254 -22.76 3.29 -9.58
CA MET A 254 -23.14 2.93 -8.21
C MET A 254 -22.57 3.90 -7.16
N HIS A 255 -21.61 4.75 -7.55
CA HIS A 255 -20.86 5.65 -6.66
C HIS A 255 -20.90 7.10 -7.16
N VAL A 256 -22.12 7.62 -7.36
CA VAL A 256 -22.37 8.93 -8.01
C VAL A 256 -21.71 10.15 -7.33
N SER A 257 -21.28 10.02 -6.08
CA SER A 257 -20.61 11.09 -5.32
C SER A 257 -19.08 10.92 -5.20
N GLU A 258 -18.50 10.00 -5.98
CA GLU A 258 -17.06 9.74 -6.02
C GLU A 258 -16.38 10.57 -7.12
N HIS A 259 -16.03 11.82 -6.82
CA HIS A 259 -15.40 12.72 -7.79
C HIS A 259 -14.08 12.19 -8.35
N THR A 260 -13.28 11.52 -7.52
CA THR A 260 -12.00 10.93 -7.93
C THR A 260 -12.19 9.74 -8.89
N GLY A 261 -13.30 9.00 -8.76
CA GLY A 261 -13.67 7.94 -9.70
C GLY A 261 -14.09 8.51 -11.06
N PHE A 262 -14.88 9.59 -11.08
CA PHE A 262 -15.21 10.29 -12.33
C PHE A 262 -13.97 10.90 -13.01
N HIS A 263 -13.00 11.39 -12.23
CA HIS A 263 -11.72 11.83 -12.79
C HIS A 263 -10.99 10.67 -13.49
N TYR A 264 -10.93 9.48 -12.87
CA TYR A 264 -10.36 8.28 -13.48
C TYR A 264 -11.07 7.90 -14.79
N HIS A 265 -12.40 7.91 -14.79
CA HIS A 265 -13.22 7.68 -15.98
C HIS A 265 -12.89 8.67 -17.12
N HIS A 266 -12.73 9.95 -16.81
CA HIS A 266 -12.33 10.95 -17.80
C HIS A 266 -10.92 10.69 -18.37
N GLN A 267 -9.96 10.31 -17.52
CA GLN A 267 -8.59 9.98 -17.96
C GLN A 267 -8.55 8.73 -18.86
N LEU A 268 -9.39 7.72 -18.57
CA LEU A 268 -9.57 6.55 -19.44
C LEU A 268 -10.02 6.94 -20.84
N ILE A 269 -11.04 7.80 -20.95
CA ILE A 269 -11.54 8.30 -22.24
C ILE A 269 -10.44 9.05 -23.01
N ASN A 270 -9.72 9.96 -22.33
CA ASN A 270 -8.64 10.72 -22.96
C ASN A 270 -7.51 9.81 -23.48
N LYS A 271 -7.15 8.78 -22.71
CA LYS A 271 -6.16 7.79 -23.15
C LYS A 271 -6.63 6.99 -24.37
N LEU A 272 -7.90 6.57 -24.38
CA LEU A 272 -8.50 5.89 -25.53
C LEU A 272 -8.50 6.78 -26.77
N LEU A 273 -8.88 8.06 -26.64
CA LEU A 273 -8.86 9.04 -27.73
C LEU A 273 -7.45 9.24 -28.31
N ALA A 274 -6.44 9.37 -27.44
CA ALA A 274 -5.06 9.57 -27.86
C ALA A 274 -4.55 8.40 -28.72
N LEU A 275 -4.93 7.16 -28.40
CA LEU A 275 -4.59 5.99 -29.20
C LEU A 275 -5.28 5.92 -30.57
N HIS A 276 -6.34 6.69 -30.79
CA HIS A 276 -7.09 6.76 -32.05
C HIS A 276 -6.77 8.01 -32.89
N GLY A 277 -5.69 8.73 -32.56
CA GLY A 277 -5.33 9.95 -33.28
C GLY A 277 -6.31 11.10 -33.08
N GLY A 278 -7.00 11.16 -31.93
CA GLY A 278 -7.83 12.31 -31.54
C GLY A 278 -9.18 12.43 -32.28
N GLN A 279 -9.60 11.43 -33.07
CA GLN A 279 -10.90 11.51 -33.75
C GLN A 279 -12.08 11.30 -32.77
N SER A 280 -12.73 12.42 -32.40
CA SER A 280 -13.92 12.46 -31.51
C SER A 280 -15.17 11.76 -32.09
N ARG A 281 -15.17 11.39 -33.38
CA ARG A 281 -16.30 10.71 -34.05
C ARG A 281 -16.63 9.32 -33.49
N TRP A 282 -15.69 8.68 -32.78
CA TRP A 282 -15.87 7.33 -32.21
C TRP A 282 -16.57 7.30 -30.85
N ILE A 283 -16.46 8.37 -30.06
CA ILE A 283 -17.01 8.42 -28.69
C ILE A 283 -18.53 8.17 -28.68
N PRO A 284 -19.32 8.79 -29.57
CA PRO A 284 -20.76 8.58 -29.54
C PRO A 284 -21.18 7.14 -29.85
N HIS A 285 -20.44 6.38 -30.68
CA HIS A 285 -20.85 5.01 -31.04
C HIS A 285 -20.58 3.99 -29.92
N ILE A 286 -19.47 4.10 -29.19
CA ILE A 286 -19.18 3.24 -28.02
C ILE A 286 -20.08 3.63 -26.84
N LEU A 287 -20.31 4.92 -26.62
CA LEU A 287 -21.23 5.38 -25.57
C LEU A 287 -22.70 5.06 -25.91
N ARG A 288 -23.15 5.21 -27.17
CA ARG A 288 -24.54 4.89 -27.61
C ARG A 288 -24.82 3.41 -27.74
N GLY A 289 -23.87 2.62 -28.26
CA GLY A 289 -24.08 1.18 -28.53
C GLY A 289 -24.27 0.34 -27.25
N GLN A 290 -23.79 0.82 -26.11
CA GLN A 290 -23.96 0.14 -24.81
C GLN A 290 -25.10 0.72 -23.96
N LEU A 291 -25.47 1.99 -24.14
CA LEU A 291 -26.68 2.54 -23.53
C LEU A 291 -27.94 1.86 -24.11
N THR A 292 -27.95 1.59 -25.41
CA THR A 292 -29.08 0.86 -26.04
C THR A 292 -29.25 -0.56 -25.51
N GLN A 293 -28.17 -1.26 -25.13
CA GLN A 293 -28.27 -2.60 -24.52
C GLN A 293 -28.70 -2.57 -23.04
N ALA A 294 -28.30 -1.55 -22.27
CA ALA A 294 -28.73 -1.40 -20.87
C ALA A 294 -30.21 -0.98 -20.75
N PHE A 295 -30.73 -0.22 -21.72
CA PHE A 295 -32.15 0.17 -21.77
C PHE A 295 -33.05 -0.88 -22.44
N SER A 296 -32.53 -1.78 -23.29
CA SER A 296 -33.32 -2.87 -23.89
C SER A 296 -33.44 -4.12 -23.00
N SER A 297 -32.48 -4.36 -22.11
CA SER A 297 -32.53 -5.43 -21.11
C SER A 297 -33.39 -5.09 -19.88
N SER A 298 -33.69 -3.81 -19.66
CA SER A 298 -34.60 -3.33 -18.60
C SER A 298 -36.06 -3.16 -19.05
N SER A 299 -36.32 -3.21 -20.36
CA SER A 299 -37.68 -3.12 -20.94
C SER A 299 -38.26 -4.48 -21.36
N SER A 300 -37.49 -5.57 -21.26
CA SER A 300 -37.93 -6.93 -21.59
C SER A 300 -38.39 -7.77 -20.37
N SER A 301 -38.30 -7.22 -19.15
CA SER A 301 -38.71 -7.91 -17.91
C SER A 301 -40.02 -7.38 -17.29
N SER A 302 -40.72 -6.47 -17.97
CA SER A 302 -41.96 -5.82 -17.47
C SER A 302 -43.22 -6.09 -18.31
N SER A 303 -43.19 -7.06 -19.23
CA SER A 303 -44.34 -7.39 -20.09
C SER A 303 -44.62 -8.89 -20.18
N SER A 304 -44.86 -9.53 -19.03
CA SER A 304 -45.52 -10.85 -18.97
C SER A 304 -46.04 -11.14 -17.56
N SER A 305 -47.03 -10.35 -17.13
CA SER A 305 -47.92 -10.68 -16.00
C SER A 305 -49.23 -9.91 -16.16
N SER A 306 -50.15 -10.48 -16.94
CA SER A 306 -51.58 -10.19 -16.93
C SER A 306 -52.31 -11.46 -17.33
#